data_AF-A0A968X7R9-F1
#
_entry.id   AF-A0A968X7R9-F1
#
_cell.length_a   1.000
_cell.length_b   1.000
_cell.length_c   1.000
_cell.angle_alpha   90.00
_cell.angle_beta   90.00
_cell.angle_gamma   90.00
#
_symmetry.space_group_name_H-M   'P 1'
#
loop_
_entity.id
_entity.type
_entity.pdbx_description
1 polymer ?
#
loop_
_entity_poly.entity_id
_entity_poly.type
_entity_poly.pdbx_seq_one_letter_code
_entity_poly.pdbx_strand_id
1 'polypeptide(L)'
;MVTLSGSPVVTDVELTPDGGRLLITTQAGRLYVWNTSTNTLVSTPALDLVSAGLTCNEFERGLQSVAVDPAFATNRYIYVFHTWNGTAGGGGANCSGSTTARNRVMRYTLNDNNTTSDPVVVLTNIPSPCGNHNGGDLQFGVDGLLYIGTGDGGCRTDTPDRAAAATTTPATAAC
;
A
#
# COMPACT_ATOMS: atom_id res chain seq x y z
N MET A 1 -18.55 -15.77 -5.47
CA MET A 1 -17.20 -16.00 -4.91
C MET A 1 -16.20 -15.62 -5.98
N VAL A 2 -15.36 -14.62 -5.75
CA VAL A 2 -14.28 -14.24 -6.67
C VAL A 2 -13.09 -15.13 -6.34
N THR A 3 -12.57 -15.87 -7.31
CA THR A 3 -11.37 -16.71 -7.15
C THR A 3 -10.27 -16.17 -8.04
N LEU A 4 -9.22 -15.60 -7.46
CA LEU A 4 -7.98 -15.32 -8.17
C LEU A 4 -7.21 -16.64 -8.32
N SER A 5 -7.23 -17.23 -9.51
CA SER A 5 -6.39 -18.40 -9.81
C SER A 5 -4.91 -17.97 -9.87
N GLY A 6 -4.01 -18.79 -9.33
CA GLY A 6 -2.59 -18.44 -9.18
C GLY A 6 -2.24 -17.67 -7.90
N SER A 7 -3.24 -17.43 -7.04
CA SER A 7 -3.21 -16.90 -5.66
C SER A 7 -2.02 -16.02 -5.27
N PRO A 8 -1.92 -14.79 -5.79
CA PRO A 8 -1.17 -13.76 -5.07
C PRO A 8 -1.83 -13.55 -3.71
N VAL A 9 -1.05 -13.39 -2.64
CA VAL A 9 -1.57 -13.13 -1.28
C VAL A 9 -2.37 -11.83 -1.33
N VAL A 10 -3.70 -11.91 -1.27
CA VAL A 10 -4.60 -10.75 -1.22
C VAL A 10 -4.44 -10.09 0.14
N THR A 11 -4.29 -8.78 0.14
CA THR A 11 -4.11 -7.99 1.36
C THR A 11 -5.34 -7.17 1.71
N ASP A 12 -6.06 -6.67 0.70
CA ASP A 12 -7.25 -5.85 0.89
C ASP A 12 -8.16 -5.86 -0.36
N VAL A 13 -9.43 -5.51 -0.17
CA VAL A 13 -10.42 -5.33 -1.22
C VAL A 13 -11.30 -4.12 -0.93
N GLU A 14 -11.53 -3.27 -1.94
CA GLU A 14 -12.35 -2.07 -1.80
C GLU A 14 -13.26 -1.87 -3.01
N LEU A 15 -14.54 -1.62 -2.78
CA LEU A 15 -15.51 -1.39 -3.85
C LEU A 15 -15.53 0.10 -4.21
N THR A 16 -15.43 0.44 -5.50
CA THR A 16 -15.62 1.82 -5.93
C THR A 16 -17.04 2.29 -5.62
N PRO A 17 -17.27 3.57 -5.25
CA PRO A 17 -18.61 4.07 -4.91
C PRO A 17 -19.67 3.92 -5.99
N ASP A 18 -19.25 3.83 -7.27
CA ASP A 18 -20.13 3.55 -8.41
C ASP A 18 -20.54 2.07 -8.51
N GLY A 19 -20.00 1.20 -7.64
CA GLY A 19 -20.25 -0.24 -7.60
C GLY A 19 -19.69 -1.02 -8.78
N GLY A 20 -19.02 -0.35 -9.73
CA GLY A 20 -18.60 -0.96 -11.00
C GLY A 20 -17.31 -1.77 -10.90
N ARG A 21 -16.48 -1.52 -9.88
CA ARG A 21 -15.15 -2.10 -9.74
C ARG A 21 -14.86 -2.49 -8.30
N LEU A 22 -14.45 -3.73 -8.08
CA LEU A 22 -13.81 -4.15 -6.84
C LEU A 22 -12.28 -4.11 -7.05
N LEU A 23 -11.60 -3.26 -6.30
CA LEU A 23 -10.16 -3.14 -6.29
C LEU A 23 -9.59 -4.21 -5.37
N ILE A 24 -8.52 -4.86 -5.78
CA ILE A 24 -7.93 -5.97 -5.03
C ILE A 24 -6.43 -5.76 -4.96
N THR A 25 -5.91 -5.53 -3.76
CA THR A 25 -4.46 -5.43 -3.55
C THR A 25 -3.86 -6.78 -3.25
N THR A 26 -2.58 -6.90 -3.57
CA THR A 26 -1.80 -8.10 -3.31
C THR A 26 -0.49 -7.73 -2.65
N GLN A 27 -0.05 -8.54 -1.69
CA GLN A 27 1.22 -8.37 -1.00
C GLN A 27 2.38 -8.19 -1.97
N ALA A 28 2.35 -8.93 -3.09
CA ALA A 28 3.36 -8.84 -4.13
C ALA A 28 3.62 -7.39 -4.54
N GLY A 29 2.61 -6.52 -4.59
CA GLY A 29 2.72 -5.12 -4.99
C GLY A 29 1.84 -4.75 -6.18
N ARG A 30 0.74 -5.49 -6.40
CA ARG A 30 -0.17 -5.26 -7.52
C ARG A 30 -1.59 -4.98 -7.06
N LEU A 31 -2.23 -4.02 -7.72
CA LEU A 31 -3.66 -3.77 -7.62
C LEU A 31 -4.36 -4.28 -8.87
N TYR A 32 -5.32 -5.18 -8.69
CA TYR A 32 -6.19 -5.68 -9.73
C TYR A 32 -7.57 -5.05 -9.65
N VAL A 33 -8.28 -5.07 -10.78
CA VAL A 33 -9.67 -4.64 -10.87
C VAL A 33 -10.52 -5.85 -11.24
N TRP A 34 -11.58 -6.09 -10.47
CA TRP A 34 -12.68 -6.95 -10.85
C TRP A 34 -13.85 -6.11 -11.33
N ASN A 35 -14.31 -6.36 -12.56
CA ASN A 35 -15.49 -5.70 -13.11
C ASN A 35 -16.74 -6.43 -12.61
N THR A 36 -17.58 -5.72 -11.87
CA THR A 36 -18.77 -6.31 -11.22
C THR A 36 -19.89 -6.61 -12.21
N SER A 37 -20.01 -5.83 -13.29
CA SER A 37 -21.02 -6.02 -14.33
C SER A 37 -20.73 -7.23 -15.21
N THR A 38 -19.47 -7.44 -15.58
CA THR A 38 -19.07 -8.60 -16.40
C THR A 38 -18.70 -9.81 -15.55
N ASN A 39 -18.54 -9.63 -14.24
CA ASN A 39 -18.09 -10.66 -13.31
C ASN A 39 -16.77 -11.30 -13.74
N THR A 40 -15.80 -10.45 -14.10
CA THR A 40 -14.48 -10.88 -14.59
C THR A 40 -13.34 -10.06 -13.99
N LEU A 41 -12.20 -10.71 -13.81
CA LEU A 41 -10.95 -10.05 -13.47
C LEU A 41 -10.35 -9.38 -14.71
N VAL A 42 -9.93 -8.13 -14.58
CA VAL A 42 -9.10 -7.47 -15.59
C VAL A 42 -7.71 -8.11 -15.53
N SER A 43 -7.26 -8.70 -16.64
CA SER A 43 -6.02 -9.49 -16.69
C SER A 43 -4.76 -8.68 -16.42
N THR A 44 -4.79 -7.38 -16.76
CA THR A 44 -3.70 -6.45 -16.50
C THR A 44 -3.96 -5.75 -15.16
N PRO A 45 -3.00 -5.74 -14.21
CA PRO A 45 -3.15 -4.99 -12.98
C PRO A 45 -3.26 -3.49 -13.27
N ALA A 46 -4.12 -2.79 -12.55
CA ALA A 46 -4.25 -1.33 -12.66
C ALA A 46 -3.04 -0.59 -12.09
N LEU A 47 -2.32 -1.21 -11.15
CA LEU A 47 -1.06 -0.74 -10.60
C LEU A 47 -0.10 -1.93 -10.43
N ASP A 48 1.14 -1.80 -10.91
CA ASP A 48 2.21 -2.78 -10.71
C ASP A 48 3.47 -2.11 -10.15
N LEU A 49 3.61 -2.15 -8.81
CA LEU A 49 4.76 -1.59 -8.11
C LEU A 49 5.98 -2.52 -8.18
N VAL A 50 5.79 -3.81 -8.47
CA VAL A 50 6.87 -4.80 -8.55
C VAL A 50 7.69 -4.57 -9.79
N SER A 51 7.04 -4.49 -10.94
CA SER A 51 7.69 -4.27 -12.22
C SER A 51 8.41 -2.91 -12.26
N ALA A 52 7.95 -1.94 -11.46
CA ALA A 52 8.58 -0.65 -11.29
C ALA A 52 9.74 -0.63 -10.26
N GLY A 53 9.97 -1.71 -9.52
CA GLY A 53 10.98 -1.75 -8.45
C GLY A 53 10.65 -0.84 -7.26
N LEU A 54 9.37 -0.57 -7.03
CA LEU A 54 8.88 0.44 -6.06
C LEU A 54 8.30 -0.17 -4.78
N THR A 55 8.41 -1.49 -4.58
CA THR A 55 7.84 -2.20 -3.43
C THR A 55 8.79 -3.26 -2.85
N CYS A 56 8.85 -3.33 -1.52
CA CYS A 56 9.27 -4.53 -0.80
C CYS A 56 8.05 -5.46 -0.67
N ASN A 57 8.23 -6.78 -0.62
CA ASN A 57 7.09 -7.72 -0.62
C ASN A 57 7.34 -9.02 0.16
N GLU A 58 8.26 -8.95 1.13
CA GLU A 58 8.59 -10.02 2.07
C GLU A 58 7.96 -9.79 3.46
N PHE A 59 7.74 -10.85 4.25
CA PHE A 59 7.10 -10.78 5.58
C PHE A 59 5.72 -10.11 5.55
N GLU A 60 5.48 -9.03 6.29
CA GLU A 60 4.26 -8.21 6.19
C GLU A 60 4.49 -6.98 5.29
N ARG A 61 5.58 -6.92 4.54
CA ARG A 61 5.80 -5.84 3.57
C ARG A 61 5.08 -6.16 2.28
N GLY A 62 4.70 -5.11 1.56
CA GLY A 62 3.93 -5.26 0.34
C GLY A 62 3.04 -4.06 0.09
N LEU A 63 2.18 -4.19 -0.91
CA LEU A 63 0.99 -3.36 -1.05
C LEU A 63 -0.07 -3.91 -0.11
N GLN A 64 -0.43 -3.16 0.92
CA GLN A 64 -1.27 -3.63 2.02
C GLN A 64 -2.74 -3.27 1.85
N SER A 65 -3.04 -2.05 1.43
CA SER A 65 -4.43 -1.58 1.39
C SER A 65 -4.69 -0.63 0.25
N VAL A 66 -5.98 -0.44 -0.02
CA VAL A 66 -6.49 0.59 -0.91
C VAL A 66 -7.72 1.26 -0.30
N ALA A 67 -7.74 2.59 -0.31
CA ALA A 67 -8.94 3.37 -0.01
C ALA A 67 -9.39 4.17 -1.23
N VAL A 68 -10.70 4.28 -1.44
CA VAL A 68 -11.28 5.08 -2.51
C VAL A 68 -11.75 6.42 -1.96
N ASP A 69 -11.39 7.52 -2.63
CA ASP A 69 -11.75 8.87 -2.20
C ASP A 69 -13.28 9.06 -2.16
N PRO A 70 -13.89 9.71 -1.15
CA PRO A 70 -15.33 9.94 -1.12
C PRO A 70 -15.85 10.74 -2.32
N ALA A 71 -15.00 11.57 -2.93
CA ALA A 71 -15.32 12.33 -4.14
C ALA A 71 -14.93 11.60 -5.44
N PHE A 72 -14.77 10.27 -5.40
CA PHE A 72 -14.31 9.43 -6.52
C PHE A 72 -15.06 9.67 -7.83
N ALA A 73 -16.37 9.96 -7.78
CA ALA A 73 -17.17 10.25 -8.96
C ALA A 73 -16.63 11.45 -9.78
N THR A 74 -15.85 12.33 -9.15
CA THR A 74 -15.29 13.55 -9.77
C THR A 74 -13.79 13.49 -9.93
N ASN A 75 -13.05 12.99 -8.93
CA ASN A 75 -11.58 13.04 -8.92
C ASN A 75 -10.91 11.72 -9.31
N ARG A 76 -11.65 10.60 -9.23
CA ARG A 76 -11.16 9.24 -9.49
C ARG A 76 -9.97 8.85 -8.62
N TYR A 77 -9.81 9.44 -7.43
CA TYR A 77 -8.65 9.20 -6.58
C TYR A 77 -8.76 7.90 -5.78
N ILE A 78 -7.64 7.19 -5.74
CA ILE A 78 -7.41 6.05 -4.83
C ILE A 78 -6.13 6.29 -4.05
N TYR A 79 -6.06 5.73 -2.85
CA TYR A 79 -4.91 5.82 -1.96
C TYR A 79 -4.44 4.40 -1.67
N VAL A 80 -3.14 4.19 -1.69
CA VAL A 80 -2.55 2.88 -1.42
C VAL A 80 -1.47 3.00 -0.36
N PHE A 81 -1.41 2.01 0.54
CA PHE A 81 -0.35 1.87 1.53
C PHE A 81 0.62 0.77 1.08
N HIS A 82 1.91 1.10 0.98
CA HIS A 82 2.91 0.09 0.67
C HIS A 82 4.29 0.34 1.24
N THR A 83 5.07 -0.74 1.36
CA THR A 83 6.46 -0.68 1.79
C THR A 83 7.42 -0.50 0.63
N TRP A 84 8.45 0.33 0.78
CA TRP A 84 9.54 0.54 -0.18
C TRP A 84 10.88 0.67 0.55
N ASN A 85 12.02 0.56 -0.15
CA ASN A 85 13.36 0.52 0.50
C ASN A 85 13.82 1.86 1.13
N GLY A 86 13.03 2.94 1.04
CA GLY A 86 13.31 4.21 1.73
C GLY A 86 14.51 5.00 1.20
N THR A 87 15.24 4.52 0.19
CA THR A 87 16.35 5.23 -0.46
C THR A 87 15.86 5.95 -1.71
N ALA A 88 16.22 7.24 -1.85
CA ALA A 88 15.93 8.02 -3.05
C ALA A 88 16.54 7.31 -4.27
N GLY A 89 15.72 6.97 -5.27
CA GLY A 89 16.14 6.22 -6.46
C GLY A 89 15.56 4.81 -6.60
N GLY A 90 14.74 4.32 -5.65
CA GLY A 90 14.01 3.07 -5.83
C GLY A 90 14.92 1.84 -5.81
N GLY A 91 15.54 1.58 -4.67
CA GLY A 91 16.40 0.40 -4.52
C GLY A 91 15.59 -0.89 -4.32
N GLY A 92 15.35 -1.62 -5.40
CA GLY A 92 15.10 -3.07 -5.39
C GLY A 92 13.73 -3.56 -4.89
N ALA A 93 13.14 -4.48 -5.66
CA ALA A 93 12.15 -5.40 -5.14
C ALA A 93 12.86 -6.35 -4.16
N ASN A 94 12.38 -6.43 -2.92
CA ASN A 94 12.96 -7.12 -1.76
C ASN A 94 13.84 -6.23 -0.86
N CYS A 95 13.40 -6.07 0.39
CA CYS A 95 14.08 -5.30 1.43
C CYS A 95 14.48 -6.20 2.62
N SER A 96 14.64 -7.51 2.40
CA SER A 96 15.05 -8.46 3.43
C SER A 96 16.35 -8.01 4.09
N GLY A 97 16.34 -7.95 5.44
CA GLY A 97 17.45 -7.42 6.23
C GLY A 97 17.65 -5.90 6.15
N SER A 98 16.84 -5.16 5.38
CA SER A 98 16.87 -3.70 5.33
C SER A 98 16.18 -3.08 6.53
N THR A 99 16.91 -2.26 7.28
CA THR A 99 16.39 -1.36 8.32
C THR A 99 15.96 0.00 7.75
N THR A 100 16.22 0.25 6.46
CA THR A 100 15.84 1.49 5.78
C THR A 100 14.48 1.40 5.10
N ALA A 101 13.86 0.22 5.07
CA ALA A 101 12.50 0.07 4.57
C ALA A 101 11.53 1.01 5.28
N ARG A 102 10.66 1.64 4.49
CA ARG A 102 9.62 2.57 4.94
C ARG A 102 8.29 2.20 4.33
N ASN A 103 7.22 2.39 5.08
CA ASN A 103 5.88 2.43 4.54
C ASN A 103 5.57 3.86 4.04
N ARG A 104 4.64 3.95 3.09
CA ARG A 104 4.14 5.22 2.55
C ARG A 104 2.70 5.07 2.09
N VAL A 105 2.01 6.20 2.04
CA VAL A 105 0.71 6.37 1.38
C VAL A 105 0.91 7.16 0.11
N MET A 106 0.45 6.57 -0.99
CA MET A 106 0.47 7.19 -2.31
C MET A 106 -0.97 7.40 -2.78
N ARG A 107 -1.23 8.53 -3.44
CA ARG A 107 -2.47 8.76 -4.19
C ARG A 107 -2.21 8.53 -5.68
N TYR A 108 -3.18 7.93 -6.36
CA TYR A 108 -3.23 7.78 -7.80
C TYR A 108 -4.61 8.20 -8.34
N THR A 109 -4.67 8.52 -9.62
CA THR A 109 -5.93 8.60 -10.38
C THR A 109 -6.24 7.23 -10.99
N LEU A 110 -7.43 6.66 -10.74
CA LEU A 110 -7.90 5.41 -11.36
C LEU A 110 -8.72 5.71 -12.61
N ASN A 111 -8.11 5.50 -13.77
CA ASN A 111 -8.67 5.79 -15.09
C ASN A 111 -9.78 4.81 -15.47
N ASP A 112 -10.63 5.21 -16.43
CA ASP A 112 -11.76 4.40 -16.89
C ASP A 112 -11.32 3.12 -17.61
N ASN A 113 -10.12 3.12 -18.19
CA ASN A 113 -9.50 1.94 -18.79
C ASN A 113 -8.85 0.98 -17.78
N ASN A 114 -9.11 1.15 -16.48
CA ASN A 114 -8.55 0.35 -15.38
C ASN A 114 -7.02 0.42 -15.27
N THR A 115 -6.44 1.58 -15.55
CA THR A 115 -5.03 1.88 -15.28
C THR A 115 -4.92 3.01 -14.25
N THR A 116 -3.74 3.20 -13.65
CA THR A 116 -3.48 4.31 -12.74
C THR A 116 -2.54 5.35 -13.35
N SER A 117 -2.71 6.62 -12.97
CA SER A 117 -1.83 7.73 -13.34
C SER A 117 -1.61 8.70 -12.16
N ASP A 118 -0.76 9.70 -12.37
CA ASP A 118 -0.56 10.85 -11.48
C ASP A 118 -0.18 10.49 -10.03
N PRO A 119 0.89 9.71 -9.81
CA PRO A 119 1.32 9.33 -8.47
C PRO A 119 1.70 10.55 -7.63
N VAL A 120 1.11 10.66 -6.44
CA VAL A 120 1.43 11.69 -5.45
C VAL A 120 1.76 11.05 -4.11
N VAL A 121 2.87 11.44 -3.50
CA VAL A 121 3.21 11.03 -2.13
C VAL A 121 2.34 11.83 -1.17
N VAL A 122 1.47 11.14 -0.43
CA VAL A 122 0.61 11.74 0.60
C VAL A 122 1.31 11.72 1.95
N LEU A 123 1.88 10.57 2.31
CA LEU A 123 2.66 10.38 3.53
C LEU A 123 3.79 9.39 3.24
N THR A 124 4.96 9.60 3.83
CA THR A 124 6.12 8.72 3.65
C THR A 124 6.94 8.65 4.94
N ASN A 125 8.06 7.92 4.90
CA ASN A 125 8.98 7.73 6.01
C ASN A 125 8.38 7.06 7.26
N ILE A 126 7.25 6.35 7.12
CA ILE A 126 6.71 5.51 8.19
C ILE A 126 7.69 4.34 8.37
N PRO A 127 8.25 4.09 9.56
CA PRO A 127 9.25 3.03 9.73
C PRO A 127 8.70 1.62 9.43
N SER A 128 9.49 0.79 8.73
CA SER A 128 9.26 -0.65 8.58
C SER A 128 10.57 -1.44 8.81
N PRO A 129 11.33 -1.22 9.89
CA PRO A 129 12.67 -1.76 10.06
C PRO A 129 12.74 -3.30 10.11
N CYS A 130 11.81 -3.97 10.80
CA CYS A 130 11.84 -5.43 10.94
C CYS A 130 10.95 -6.18 9.92
N GLY A 131 10.09 -5.45 9.20
CA GLY A 131 9.22 -6.02 8.16
C GLY A 131 7.94 -6.70 8.66
N ASN A 132 7.66 -6.58 9.95
CA ASN A 132 6.44 -7.00 10.63
C ASN A 132 5.86 -5.85 11.46
N HIS A 133 4.64 -6.01 11.94
CA HIS A 133 3.82 -4.98 12.58
C HIS A 133 3.79 -3.69 11.74
N ASN A 134 3.52 -3.84 10.44
CA ASN A 134 3.45 -2.68 9.54
C ASN A 134 2.14 -1.91 9.70
N GLY A 135 1.09 -2.56 10.19
CA GLY A 135 -0.27 -2.05 10.05
C GLY A 135 -0.62 -1.94 8.57
N GLY A 136 -1.09 -0.77 8.16
CA GLY A 136 -1.31 -0.43 6.76
C GLY A 136 -2.77 -0.26 6.37
N ASP A 137 -3.71 -0.28 7.32
CA ASP A 137 -5.11 0.00 7.04
C ASP A 137 -5.32 1.45 6.59
N LEU A 138 -6.19 1.65 5.60
CA LEU A 138 -6.56 2.95 5.05
C LEU A 138 -8.08 3.05 4.99
N GLN A 139 -8.66 4.06 5.62
CA GLN A 139 -10.09 4.26 5.60
C GLN A 139 -10.43 5.74 5.61
N PHE A 140 -11.39 6.15 4.76
CA PHE A 140 -12.00 7.46 4.92
C PHE A 140 -13.06 7.43 6.01
N GLY A 141 -12.95 8.36 6.96
CA GLY A 141 -13.97 8.61 7.97
C GLY A 141 -15.15 9.41 7.42
N VAL A 142 -16.25 9.43 8.17
CA VAL A 142 -17.45 10.22 7.85
C VAL A 142 -17.20 11.74 7.88
N ASP A 143 -16.09 12.17 8.46
CA ASP A 143 -15.58 13.54 8.49
C ASP A 143 -14.78 13.91 7.24
N GLY A 144 -14.59 12.97 6.31
CA GLY A 144 -13.85 13.18 5.07
C GLY A 144 -12.33 13.13 5.23
N LEU A 145 -11.81 12.72 6.39
CA LEU A 145 -10.38 12.54 6.61
C LEU A 145 -9.95 11.12 6.25
N LEU A 146 -8.74 10.98 5.70
CA LEU A 146 -8.09 9.69 5.51
C LEU A 146 -7.40 9.27 6.82
N TYR A 147 -7.87 8.19 7.42
CA TYR A 147 -7.27 7.54 8.58
C TYR A 147 -6.26 6.50 8.11
N ILE A 148 -5.09 6.50 8.73
CA ILE A 148 -3.96 5.64 8.36
C ILE A 148 -3.54 4.87 9.61
N GLY A 149 -3.78 3.56 9.62
CA GLY A 149 -3.32 2.67 10.69
C GLY A 149 -1.86 2.28 10.46
N THR A 150 -0.95 2.64 11.37
CA THR A 150 0.47 2.25 11.29
C THR A 150 0.85 1.41 12.49
N GLY A 151 1.65 0.36 12.29
CA GLY A 151 2.22 -0.38 13.41
C GLY A 151 3.57 0.17 13.87
N ASP A 152 4.14 -0.48 14.89
CA ASP A 152 5.41 -0.09 15.52
C ASP A 152 6.66 -0.54 14.74
N GLY A 153 6.48 -1.30 13.66
CA GLY A 153 7.56 -1.81 12.82
C GLY A 153 8.28 -3.03 13.38
N GLY A 154 7.76 -3.64 14.45
CA GLY A 154 7.97 -5.05 14.80
C GLY A 154 9.30 -5.41 15.49
N CYS A 155 10.15 -4.42 15.74
CA CYS A 155 11.41 -4.65 16.42
C CYS A 155 11.18 -4.79 17.93
N ARG A 156 11.58 -5.94 18.50
CA ARG A 156 11.46 -6.22 19.93
C ARG A 156 12.05 -5.07 20.72
N THR A 157 11.20 -4.38 21.49
CA THR A 157 11.57 -3.32 22.39
C THR A 157 12.11 -3.92 23.70
N ASP A 158 13.41 -4.13 23.80
CA ASP A 158 14.10 -4.01 25.10
C ASP A 158 14.38 -2.53 25.45
N THR A 159 13.82 -1.57 24.69
CA THR A 159 13.73 -0.15 25.08
C THR A 159 12.36 0.46 24.74
N PRO A 160 11.76 1.26 25.64
CA PRO A 160 10.39 1.73 25.50
C PRO A 160 10.22 2.75 24.36
N ASP A 161 9.19 2.49 23.55
CA ASP A 161 8.38 3.43 22.76
C ASP A 161 9.10 4.40 21.80
N ARG A 162 9.14 4.05 20.51
CA ARG A 162 9.62 4.90 19.41
C ARG A 162 8.50 5.34 18.45
N ALA A 163 7.25 5.37 18.91
CA ALA A 163 6.12 5.87 18.11
C ALA A 163 6.24 7.37 17.72
N ALA A 164 7.24 8.12 18.22
CA ALA A 164 7.36 9.56 18.03
C ALA A 164 8.52 10.07 17.14
N ALA A 165 9.38 9.22 16.56
CA ALA A 165 10.58 9.71 15.87
C ALA A 165 10.34 10.06 14.39
N ALA A 166 9.53 11.09 14.13
CA ALA A 166 9.43 11.77 12.83
C ALA A 166 10.57 12.80 12.58
N THR A 167 11.71 12.68 13.28
CA THR A 167 12.82 13.64 13.20
C THR A 167 14.15 12.97 12.80
N THR A 168 14.55 13.23 11.55
CA THR A 168 15.89 13.40 10.94
C THR A 168 17.14 12.63 11.41
N THR A 169 17.06 11.60 12.24
CA THR A 169 18.26 10.79 12.56
C THR A 169 17.92 9.30 12.51
N PRO A 170 18.59 8.49 11.65
CA PRO A 170 18.40 7.06 11.67
C PRO A 170 19.02 6.52 12.95
N ALA A 171 18.19 6.15 13.92
CA ALA A 171 18.63 5.29 15.00
C ALA A 171 18.91 3.91 14.39
N THR A 172 20.18 3.53 14.31
CA THR A 172 20.62 2.17 14.03
C THR A 172 20.29 1.29 15.24
N ALA A 173 19.03 0.91 15.39
CA ALA A 173 18.68 -0.24 16.23
C ALA A 173 18.79 -1.49 15.35
N ALA A 174 19.63 -2.43 15.78
CA ALA A 174 19.70 -3.75 15.17
C ALA A 174 18.35 -4.47 15.38
N CYS A 175 17.85 -5.04 14.29
CA CYS A 175 16.76 -6.00 14.25
C CYS A 175 17.34 -7.41 14.43
#